data_AF-A0A6A3KRS6-F1
#
_entry.id   AF-A0A6A3KRS6-F1
#
_cell.length_a   1.000
_cell.length_b   1.000
_cell.length_c   1.000
_cell.angle_alpha   90.00
_cell.angle_beta   90.00
_cell.angle_gamma   90.00
#
_symmetry.space_group_name_H-M   'P 1'
#
loop_
_entity.id
_entity.type
_entity.pdbx_description
1 polymer ?
#
loop_
_entity_poly.entity_id
_entity_poly.type
_entity_poly.pdbx_seq_one_letter_code
_entity_poly.pdbx_strand_id
1 'polypeptide(L)'
;MPSLRVIASSIFALTLVSSAQAGARAKTNVTDADSALLISAVSDVSSYSSGVSTYPCVYKVNSLETQTTSNGATNYNFGVTGCNAGGEEFVGRCPDLTSFAACGNYKIVVSSESKTSKPKVTSVKKQASK
;
A
#
# COMPACT_ATOMS: atom_id res chain seq x y z
N MET A 1 1.72 -64.34 30.40
CA MET A 1 1.05 -63.63 29.28
C MET A 1 0.25 -62.48 29.90
N PRO A 2 0.16 -61.27 29.32
CA PRO A 2 1.13 -60.45 28.60
C PRO A 2 1.47 -59.16 29.38
N SER A 3 2.44 -58.42 28.83
CA SER A 3 2.81 -57.04 29.14
C SER A 3 1.68 -56.05 28.83
N LEU A 4 1.77 -54.82 29.37
CA LEU A 4 1.74 -53.61 28.54
C LEU A 4 2.16 -52.37 29.35
N ARG A 5 3.13 -51.64 28.80
CA ARG A 5 3.51 -50.28 29.20
C ARG A 5 2.43 -49.32 28.72
N VAL A 6 2.10 -48.28 29.49
CA VAL A 6 1.31 -47.14 28.98
C VAL A 6 2.06 -45.85 29.24
N ILE A 7 2.10 -45.07 28.17
CA ILE A 7 3.00 -43.98 27.85
C ILE A 7 2.36 -42.67 28.33
N ALA A 8 3.15 -41.81 28.97
CA ALA A 8 2.77 -40.45 29.31
C ALA A 8 2.36 -39.68 28.05
N SER A 9 1.16 -39.09 28.05
CA SER A 9 0.70 -38.20 26.97
C SER A 9 0.23 -36.89 27.58
N SER A 10 1.19 -36.01 27.88
CA SER A 10 0.91 -34.60 28.18
C SER A 10 0.66 -33.90 26.86
N ILE A 11 -0.61 -33.66 26.54
CA ILE A 11 -1.04 -32.97 25.32
C ILE A 11 -0.72 -31.48 25.50
N PHE A 12 0.36 -31.03 24.88
CA PHE A 12 0.67 -29.60 24.79
C PHE A 12 -0.26 -28.98 23.73
N ALA A 13 -1.41 -28.47 24.18
CA ALA A 13 -2.32 -27.73 23.32
C ALA A 13 -1.71 -26.35 23.00
N LEU A 14 -0.96 -26.26 21.90
CA LEU A 14 -0.55 -24.98 21.32
C LEU A 14 -1.77 -24.31 20.70
N THR A 15 -2.39 -23.39 21.43
CA THR A 15 -3.38 -22.46 20.88
C THR A 15 -2.65 -21.49 19.95
N LEU A 16 -2.68 -21.76 18.64
CA LEU A 16 -2.24 -20.83 17.61
C LEU A 16 -3.17 -19.61 17.62
N VAL A 17 -2.75 -18.54 18.31
CA VAL A 17 -3.35 -17.22 18.15
C VAL A 17 -2.89 -16.70 16.79
N SER A 18 -3.74 -16.85 15.77
CA SER A 18 -3.54 -16.22 14.46
C SER A 18 -3.79 -14.71 14.59
N SER A 19 -2.87 -13.99 15.21
CA SER A 19 -2.76 -12.55 14.97
C SER A 19 -2.24 -12.40 13.55
N ALA A 20 -3.09 -11.91 12.64
CA ALA A 20 -2.65 -11.43 11.34
C ALA A 20 -1.69 -10.25 11.59
N GLN A 21 -0.41 -10.57 11.81
CA GLN A 21 0.64 -9.58 12.00
C GLN A 21 0.83 -8.91 10.65
N ALA A 22 0.19 -7.75 10.45
CA ALA A 22 0.60 -6.85 9.39
C ALA A 22 2.08 -6.51 9.68
N GLY A 23 2.97 -6.75 8.71
CA GLY A 23 4.40 -6.53 8.91
C GLY A 23 4.70 -5.10 9.33
N ALA A 24 5.85 -4.87 9.95
CA ALA A 24 6.28 -3.53 10.31
C ALA A 24 6.42 -2.66 9.05
N ARG A 25 6.03 -1.38 9.13
CA ARG A 25 6.33 -0.40 8.08
C ARG A 25 7.79 0.01 8.18
N ALA A 26 8.53 -0.12 7.09
CA ALA A 26 9.90 0.32 6.97
C ALA A 26 9.98 1.54 6.05
N LYS A 27 10.63 2.62 6.50
CA LYS A 27 10.98 3.74 5.62
C LYS A 27 12.01 3.26 4.59
N THR A 28 11.83 3.66 3.36
CA THR A 28 12.70 3.28 2.25
C THR A 28 13.05 4.51 1.42
N ASN A 29 14.27 4.55 0.88
CA ASN A 29 14.63 5.58 -0.08
C ASN A 29 13.78 5.40 -1.35
N VAL A 30 13.21 6.49 -1.84
CA VAL A 30 12.41 6.48 -3.07
C VAL A 30 13.35 6.26 -4.26
N THR A 31 13.06 5.26 -5.09
CA THR A 31 13.75 5.04 -6.36
C THR A 31 12.89 5.49 -7.55
N ASP A 32 13.50 5.58 -8.74
CA ASP A 32 12.77 5.81 -9.99
C ASP A 32 11.77 4.68 -10.28
N ALA A 33 12.10 3.44 -9.91
CA ALA A 33 11.21 2.30 -10.06
C ALA A 33 9.96 2.42 -9.16
N ASP A 34 10.12 2.89 -7.92
CA ASP A 34 9.00 3.13 -7.02
C ASP A 34 8.10 4.26 -7.54
N SER A 35 8.72 5.32 -8.07
CA SER A 35 8.01 6.44 -8.68
C SER A 35 7.24 5.99 -9.92
N ALA A 36 7.84 5.17 -10.78
CA ALA A 36 7.19 4.59 -11.95
C ALA A 36 6.03 3.66 -11.57
N LEU A 37 6.21 2.84 -10.53
CA LEU A 37 5.15 1.97 -9.99
C LEU A 37 3.96 2.80 -9.51
N LEU A 38 4.21 3.86 -8.75
CA LEU A 38 3.15 4.77 -8.29
C LEU A 38 2.44 5.42 -9.48
N ILE A 39 3.19 6.05 -10.39
CA ILE A 39 2.62 6.75 -11.54
C ILE A 39 1.80 5.79 -12.41
N SER A 40 2.32 4.59 -12.70
CA SER A 40 1.58 3.58 -13.45
C SER A 40 0.29 3.16 -12.74
N ALA A 41 0.32 2.99 -11.42
CA ALA A 41 -0.86 2.61 -10.65
C ALA A 41 -1.92 3.72 -10.63
N VAL A 42 -1.52 4.99 -10.42
CA VAL A 42 -2.47 6.11 -10.38
C VAL A 42 -2.96 6.55 -11.75
N SER A 43 -2.18 6.33 -12.82
CA SER A 43 -2.61 6.66 -14.19
C SER A 43 -3.64 5.70 -14.75
N ASP A 44 -3.84 4.54 -14.12
CA ASP A 44 -4.76 3.52 -14.59
C ASP A 44 -5.96 3.41 -13.63
N VAL A 45 -7.09 3.96 -14.06
CA VAL A 45 -8.34 4.01 -13.31
C VAL A 45 -8.80 2.62 -12.86
N SER A 46 -8.56 1.57 -13.67
CA SER A 46 -8.92 0.18 -13.32
C SER A 46 -8.03 -0.41 -12.21
N SER A 47 -6.97 0.29 -11.80
CA SER A 47 -6.15 -0.06 -10.63
C SER A 47 -6.76 0.39 -9.32
N TYR A 48 -7.75 1.29 -9.33
CA TYR A 48 -8.38 1.80 -8.11
C TYR A 48 -9.31 0.74 -7.54
N SER A 49 -9.19 0.51 -6.23
CA SER A 49 -10.10 -0.37 -5.51
C SER A 49 -11.45 0.33 -5.36
N SER A 50 -12.54 -0.44 -5.29
CA SER A 50 -13.92 0.08 -5.27
C SER A 50 -14.22 1.10 -4.15
N GLY A 51 -13.44 1.12 -3.07
CA GLY A 51 -13.56 2.08 -1.97
C GLY A 51 -12.78 3.39 -2.14
N VAL A 52 -12.06 3.58 -3.25
CA VAL A 52 -11.25 4.78 -3.50
C VAL A 52 -11.99 5.70 -4.48
N SER A 53 -12.47 6.83 -3.98
CA SER A 53 -13.19 7.84 -4.78
C SER A 53 -12.37 9.10 -5.07
N THR A 54 -11.13 9.17 -4.58
CA THR A 54 -10.23 10.31 -4.81
C THR A 54 -9.20 9.94 -5.86
N TYR A 55 -9.16 10.73 -6.91
CA TYR A 55 -8.29 10.55 -8.07
C TYR A 55 -7.20 11.63 -8.05
N PRO A 56 -5.96 11.32 -7.60
CA PRO A 56 -4.89 12.30 -7.53
C PRO A 56 -4.10 12.37 -8.83
N CYS A 57 -3.60 13.56 -9.15
CA CYS A 57 -2.38 13.69 -9.93
C CYS A 57 -1.19 13.79 -8.97
N VAL A 58 -0.04 13.25 -9.37
CA VAL A 58 1.19 13.21 -8.59
C VAL A 58 2.22 14.14 -9.23
N TYR A 59 2.74 15.08 -8.46
CA TYR A 59 3.84 15.95 -8.90
C TYR A 59 5.19 15.41 -8.43
N LYS A 60 5.29 15.08 -7.14
CA LYS A 60 6.52 14.63 -6.50
C LYS A 60 6.24 13.57 -5.45
N VAL A 61 7.08 12.54 -5.42
CA VAL A 61 7.14 11.59 -4.32
C VAL A 61 8.12 12.10 -3.27
N ASN A 62 7.65 12.26 -2.03
CA ASN A 62 8.43 12.81 -0.91
C ASN A 62 8.95 11.71 0.02
N SER A 63 8.19 10.63 0.17
CA SER A 63 8.55 9.52 1.04
C SER A 63 7.90 8.22 0.62
N LEU A 64 8.51 7.12 1.02
CA LEU A 64 7.98 5.78 0.83
C LEU A 64 8.17 4.97 2.13
N GLU A 65 7.11 4.29 2.55
CA GLU A 65 7.17 3.22 3.53
C GLU A 65 6.66 1.92 2.89
N THR A 66 7.41 0.83 3.03
CA THR A 66 7.00 -0.49 2.56
C THR A 66 6.54 -1.35 3.73
N GLN A 67 5.55 -2.22 3.47
CA GLN A 67 5.00 -3.13 4.47
C GLN A 67 4.59 -4.43 3.81
N THR A 68 5.20 -5.54 4.21
CA THR A 68 4.74 -6.88 3.83
C THR A 68 3.54 -7.26 4.67
N THR A 69 2.45 -7.65 4.03
CA THR A 69 1.22 -8.11 4.66
C THR A 69 1.31 -9.60 4.99
N SER A 70 0.45 -10.09 5.88
CA SER A 70 0.41 -11.51 6.27
C SER A 70 0.09 -12.45 5.10
N ASN A 71 -0.52 -11.92 4.03
CA ASN A 71 -0.86 -12.67 2.82
C ASN A 71 0.26 -12.65 1.76
N GLY A 72 1.44 -12.12 2.10
CA GLY A 72 2.59 -12.03 1.19
C GLY A 72 2.56 -10.84 0.23
N ALA A 73 1.48 -10.04 0.21
CA ALA A 73 1.42 -8.81 -0.57
C ALA A 73 2.30 -7.71 0.04
N THR A 74 2.84 -6.81 -0.78
CA THR A 74 3.59 -5.63 -0.34
C THR A 74 2.76 -4.37 -0.52
N ASN A 75 2.59 -3.61 0.56
CA ASN A 75 2.00 -2.28 0.55
C ASN A 75 3.08 -1.21 0.45
N TYR A 76 2.99 -0.37 -0.57
CA TYR A 76 3.80 0.82 -0.78
C TYR A 76 2.99 2.03 -0.32
N ASN A 77 3.45 2.68 0.75
CA ASN A 77 2.78 3.81 1.37
C ASN A 77 3.54 5.08 0.96
N PHE A 78 3.10 5.70 -0.12
CA PHE A 78 3.71 6.90 -0.68
C PHE A 78 3.19 8.14 0.03
N GLY A 79 4.10 9.01 0.46
CA GLY A 79 3.81 10.40 0.76
C GLY A 79 4.16 11.24 -0.46
N VAL A 80 3.19 11.97 -1.01
CA VAL A 80 3.37 12.72 -2.26
C VAL A 80 2.88 14.15 -2.15
N THR A 81 3.48 15.04 -2.92
CA THR A 81 2.87 16.32 -3.27
C THR A 81 2.11 16.12 -4.58
N GLY A 82 0.84 16.50 -4.57
CA GLY A 82 -0.06 16.32 -5.71
C GLY A 82 -1.34 17.11 -5.53
N CYS A 83 -2.30 16.87 -6.41
CA CYS A 83 -3.58 17.57 -6.42
C CYS A 83 -4.71 16.56 -6.55
N ASN A 84 -5.90 16.91 -6.07
CA ASN A 84 -7.10 16.18 -6.49
C ASN A 84 -7.33 16.56 -7.95
N ALA A 85 -7.35 15.57 -8.82
CA ALA A 85 -7.46 15.76 -10.25
C ALA A 85 -8.87 16.21 -10.68
N GLY A 86 -9.87 16.09 -9.80
CA GLY A 86 -11.26 16.50 -10.07
C GLY A 86 -12.05 15.51 -10.94
N GLY A 87 -11.37 14.50 -11.50
CA GLY A 87 -11.93 13.47 -12.35
C GLY A 87 -10.91 12.38 -12.69
N GLU A 88 -11.39 11.28 -13.26
CA GLU A 88 -10.57 10.14 -13.69
C GLU A 88 -9.69 10.49 -14.89
N GLU A 89 -10.11 11.44 -15.73
CA GLU A 89 -9.40 11.85 -16.95
C GLU A 89 -8.11 12.65 -16.69
N PHE A 90 -7.88 13.10 -15.45
CA PHE A 90 -6.75 13.97 -15.07
C PHE A 90 -5.75 13.31 -14.10
N VAL A 91 -5.86 12.00 -13.89
CA VAL A 91 -4.96 11.24 -13.01
C VAL A 91 -3.56 11.07 -13.62
N GLY A 92 -2.62 10.62 -12.80
CA GLY A 92 -1.25 10.35 -13.24
C GLY A 92 -0.30 11.44 -12.80
N ARG A 93 0.37 12.10 -13.74
CA ARG A 93 1.36 13.16 -13.44
C ARG A 93 0.71 14.53 -13.51
N CYS A 94 0.86 15.35 -12.46
CA CYS A 94 0.33 16.70 -12.50
C CYS A 94 1.04 17.54 -13.58
N PRO A 95 0.31 18.40 -14.32
CA PRO A 95 0.93 19.57 -14.94
C PRO A 95 1.54 20.46 -13.85
N ASP A 96 2.53 21.29 -14.22
CA ASP A 96 3.34 22.06 -13.27
C ASP A 96 2.54 22.74 -12.14
N LEU A 97 2.98 22.58 -10.89
CA LEU A 97 2.23 22.98 -9.69
C LEU A 97 2.12 24.50 -9.49
N THR A 98 2.87 25.32 -10.23
CA THR A 98 2.78 26.79 -10.11
C THR A 98 1.39 27.33 -10.46
N SER A 99 0.57 26.53 -11.15
CA SER A 99 -0.78 26.92 -11.58
C SER A 99 -1.91 26.46 -10.66
N PHE A 100 -1.64 25.64 -9.63
CA PHE A 100 -2.71 24.96 -8.87
C PHE A 100 -2.64 25.23 -7.36
N ALA A 101 -3.30 26.30 -6.92
CA ALA A 101 -3.40 26.70 -5.51
C ALA A 101 -4.10 25.64 -4.61
N ALA A 102 -4.80 24.66 -5.17
CA ALA A 102 -5.54 23.63 -4.42
C ALA A 102 -4.74 22.35 -4.09
N CYS A 103 -3.46 22.28 -4.51
CA CYS A 103 -2.61 21.11 -4.30
C CYS A 103 -2.14 20.99 -2.85
N GLY A 104 -1.66 19.81 -2.48
CA GLY A 104 -1.22 19.52 -1.12
C GLY A 104 -0.53 18.18 -1.00
N ASN A 105 -0.35 17.74 0.24
CA ASN A 105 0.26 16.45 0.52
C ASN A 105 -0.81 15.35 0.55
N TYR A 106 -0.51 14.21 -0.03
CA TYR A 106 -1.37 13.03 -0.04
C TYR A 106 -0.61 11.81 0.44
N LYS A 107 -1.31 10.92 1.14
CA LYS A 107 -0.87 9.56 1.40
C LYS A 107 -1.59 8.62 0.43
N ILE A 108 -0.82 7.97 -0.43
CA ILE A 108 -1.32 7.00 -1.41
C ILE A 108 -0.80 5.62 -1.04
N VAL A 109 -1.69 4.64 -0.93
CA VAL A 109 -1.32 3.25 -0.68
C VAL A 109 -1.52 2.47 -1.97
N VAL A 110 -0.44 1.85 -2.43
CA VAL A 110 -0.44 0.93 -3.56
C VAL A 110 -0.11 -0.46 -3.02
N SER A 111 -0.99 -1.42 -3.25
CA SER A 111 -0.81 -2.81 -2.85
C SER A 111 -0.41 -3.65 -4.05
N SER A 112 0.63 -4.45 -3.90
CA SER A 112 1.07 -5.43 -4.89
C SER A 112 1.04 -6.83 -4.29
N GLU A 113 0.13 -7.67 -4.77
CA GLU A 113 -0.04 -9.05 -4.27
C GLU A 113 1.09 -9.98 -4.70
N SER A 114 1.74 -9.68 -5.84
CA SER A 114 2.89 -10.41 -6.34
C SER A 114 3.70 -9.56 -7.31
N LYS A 115 4.93 -9.97 -7.64
CA LYS A 115 5.78 -9.26 -8.62
C LYS A 115 5.17 -9.17 -10.02
N THR A 116 4.19 -10.03 -10.33
CA THR A 116 3.54 -10.13 -11.64
C THR A 116 2.10 -9.60 -11.62
N SER A 117 1.53 -9.40 -10.43
CA SER A 117 0.19 -8.84 -10.27
C SER A 117 0.22 -7.35 -10.54
N LYS A 118 -0.81 -6.86 -11.23
CA LYS A 118 -1.02 -5.43 -11.43
C LYS A 118 -1.18 -4.75 -10.06
N PRO A 119 -0.39 -3.70 -9.74
CA PRO A 119 -0.54 -2.97 -8.49
C PRO A 119 -1.92 -2.32 -8.40
N LYS A 120 -2.48 -2.28 -7.19
CA LYS A 120 -3.80 -1.70 -6.90
C LYS A 120 -3.68 -0.48 -6.01
N VAL A 121 -4.33 0.61 -6.38
CA VAL A 121 -4.49 1.78 -5.50
C VAL A 121 -5.59 1.45 -4.50
N THR A 122 -5.21 1.28 -3.23
CA THR A 122 -6.12 0.83 -2.17
C THR A 122 -6.55 1.97 -1.25
N SER A 123 -5.82 3.09 -1.25
CA SER A 123 -6.19 4.28 -0.49
C SER A 123 -5.55 5.54 -1.08
N VAL A 124 -6.31 6.63 -1.13
CA VAL A 124 -5.81 7.98 -1.39
C VAL A 124 -6.39 8.90 -0.32
N LYS A 125 -5.53 9.58 0.44
CA LYS A 125 -5.96 10.49 1.52
C LYS A 125 -5.17 11.79 1.47
N LYS A 126 -5.87 12.93 1.42
CA LYS A 126 -5.23 14.23 1.62
C LYS A 126 -4.72 14.31 3.07
N GLN A 127 -3.48 14.73 3.24
CA GLN A 127 -2.89 15.00 4.55
C GLN A 127 -3.27 16.41 4.98
N ALA A 128 -3.59 16.59 6.26
CA ALA A 128 -3.79 17.92 6.82
C ALA A 128 -2.49 18.73 6.70
N SER A 129 -2.61 19.98 6.26
CA SER A 129 -1.52 20.96 6.38
C SER A 129 -1.26 21.17 7.87
N LYS A 130 -0.01 21.01 8.29
CA LYS A 130 0.40 21.18 9.68
C LYS A 130 0.63 22.65 9.99
#